data_AF-A0A2Z6QQW4-F1
#
_entry.id   AF-A0A2Z6QQW4-F1
#
_cell.length_a   1.000
_cell.length_b   1.000
_cell.length_c   1.000
_cell.angle_alpha   90.00
_cell.angle_beta   90.00
_cell.angle_gamma   90.00
#
_symmetry.space_group_name_H-M   'P 1'
#
loop_
_entity.id
_entity.type
_entity.pdbx_description
1 polymer ?
#
loop_
_entity_poly.entity_id
_entity_poly.type
_entity_poly.pdbx_seq_one_letter_code
_entity_poly.pdbx_strand_id
1 'polypeptide(L)'
;MLPNIPNIVLLLEFADLFMADKWEKKVVLFVDEYDRLKSADDGIKSSFMSTVRGIKTTKEDYEIMLSGPLIQSDLQHLIPEIKNLTTSSFNVGEPFYNSNLTREQVQNVFKEYMDYEIVEIDSKIIDDIYMRTNGHAGLVCLCGKVIVIQTRINDENLSFQPG
;
A
#
# COMPACT_ATOMS: atom_id res chain seq x y z
N MET A 1 20.93 -9.63 3.42
CA MET A 1 20.84 -8.53 4.40
C MET A 1 20.44 -7.29 3.64
N LEU A 2 19.41 -6.56 4.08
CA LEU A 2 19.14 -5.23 3.52
C LEU A 2 20.26 -4.29 3.98
N PRO A 3 20.88 -3.49 3.08
CA PRO A 3 21.88 -2.52 3.48
C PRO A 3 21.26 -1.54 4.49
N ASN A 4 22.08 -1.07 5.43
CA ASN A 4 21.68 -0.01 6.36
C ASN A 4 21.45 1.27 5.54
N ILE A 5 20.19 1.66 5.34
CA ILE A 5 19.85 2.81 4.50
C ILE A 5 20.03 4.06 5.38
N PRO A 6 21.03 4.92 5.10
CA PRO A 6 21.22 6.15 5.86
C PRO A 6 20.03 7.09 5.67
N ASN A 7 19.85 8.04 6.60
CA ASN A 7 18.84 9.08 6.46
C ASN A 7 19.30 10.02 5.33
N ILE A 8 18.72 9.87 4.14
CA ILE A 8 19.13 10.60 2.93
C ILE A 8 18.56 12.01 2.99
N VAL A 9 19.45 13.01 3.03
CA VAL A 9 19.05 14.43 3.12
C VAL A 9 19.23 15.12 1.76
N LEU A 10 20.05 14.57 0.86
CA LEU A 10 20.35 15.17 -0.43
C LEU A 10 19.92 14.27 -1.61
N LEU A 11 19.34 14.88 -2.65
CA LEU A 11 18.88 14.19 -3.85
C LEU A 11 19.98 13.50 -4.66
N LEU A 12 21.23 13.93 -4.50
CA LEU A 12 22.38 13.29 -5.14
C LEU A 12 22.68 11.92 -4.49
N GLU A 13 22.64 11.86 -3.16
CA GLU A 13 22.78 10.61 -2.38
C GLU A 13 21.66 9.60 -2.71
N PHE A 14 20.48 10.11 -3.07
CA PHE A 14 19.36 9.27 -3.48
C PHE A 14 19.63 8.52 -4.80
N ALA A 15 20.24 9.18 -5.79
CA ALA A 15 20.61 8.50 -7.04
C ALA A 15 21.73 7.48 -6.81
N ASP A 16 22.75 7.87 -6.04
CA ASP A 16 23.89 7.01 -5.73
C ASP A 16 23.49 5.71 -5.04
N LEU A 17 22.40 5.72 -4.27
CA LEU A 17 21.84 4.53 -3.62
C LEU A 17 21.50 3.42 -4.62
N PHE A 18 21.16 3.75 -5.86
CA PHE A 18 20.62 2.80 -6.83
C PHE A 18 21.55 2.48 -8.00
N MET A 19 22.81 2.89 -7.92
CA MET A 19 23.81 2.53 -8.91
C MET A 19 23.94 1.00 -9.02
N ALA A 20 24.10 0.50 -10.25
CA ALA A 20 24.14 -0.93 -10.54
C ALA A 20 25.27 -1.66 -9.80
N ASP A 21 26.40 -1.00 -9.53
CA ASP A 21 27.52 -1.55 -8.77
C ASP A 21 27.19 -1.79 -7.27
N LYS A 22 26.08 -1.25 -6.77
CA LYS A 22 25.62 -1.45 -5.38
C LYS A 22 24.68 -2.64 -5.21
N TRP A 23 24.14 -3.20 -6.28
CA TRP A 23 23.08 -4.21 -6.21
C TRP A 23 23.38 -5.42 -7.10
N GLU A 24 23.39 -6.61 -6.51
CA GLU A 24 23.53 -7.87 -7.26
C GLU A 24 22.26 -8.25 -8.04
N LYS A 25 21.12 -7.60 -7.74
CA LYS A 25 19.79 -7.91 -8.28
C LYS A 25 18.96 -6.65 -8.45
N LYS A 26 17.92 -6.77 -9.28
CA LYS A 26 16.89 -5.74 -9.46
C LYS A 26 16.25 -5.30 -8.16
N VAL A 27 16.23 -4.00 -7.98
CA VAL A 27 15.63 -3.27 -6.87
C VAL A 27 14.27 -2.75 -7.30
N VAL A 28 13.30 -2.89 -6.41
CA VAL A 28 11.96 -2.32 -6.58
C VAL A 28 11.80 -1.20 -5.56
N LEU A 29 11.47 0.00 -6.03
CA LEU A 29 11.24 1.17 -5.18
C LEU A 29 9.73 1.41 -5.01
N PHE A 30 9.28 1.33 -3.76
CA PHE A 30 7.94 1.75 -3.34
C PHE A 30 8.02 3.11 -2.66
N VAL A 31 7.14 4.04 -3.06
CA VAL A 31 7.05 5.40 -2.52
C VAL A 31 5.68 5.58 -1.88
N ASP A 32 5.57 5.32 -0.58
CA ASP A 32 4.33 5.54 0.15
C ASP A 32 4.04 7.05 0.31
N GLU A 33 2.76 7.40 0.50
CA GLU A 33 2.29 8.79 0.67
C GLU A 33 2.79 9.78 -0.40
N TYR A 34 2.83 9.37 -1.68
CA TYR A 34 3.30 10.23 -2.79
C TYR A 34 2.52 11.56 -2.88
N ASP A 35 1.27 11.61 -2.43
CA ASP A 35 0.48 12.83 -2.35
C ASP A 35 1.12 13.91 -1.47
N ARG A 36 1.95 13.56 -0.47
CA ARG A 36 2.73 14.54 0.30
C ARG A 36 3.78 15.26 -0.54
N LEU A 37 4.27 14.64 -1.62
CA LEU A 37 5.13 15.34 -2.57
C LEU A 37 4.36 16.44 -3.32
N LYS A 38 3.04 16.31 -3.48
CA LYS A 38 2.22 17.34 -4.15
C LYS A 38 2.16 18.63 -3.33
N SER A 39 2.21 18.54 -2.01
CA SER A 39 2.21 19.70 -1.12
C SER A 39 3.62 20.27 -0.85
N ALA A 40 4.67 19.62 -1.37
CA ALA A 40 6.04 20.13 -1.28
C ALA A 40 6.27 21.38 -2.13
N ASP A 41 7.40 22.05 -1.90
CA ASP A 41 7.88 23.14 -2.74
C ASP A 41 8.17 22.66 -4.17
N ASP A 42 7.95 23.54 -5.16
CA ASP A 42 8.11 23.19 -6.57
C ASP A 42 9.56 22.83 -6.92
N GLY A 43 10.55 23.41 -6.24
CA GLY A 43 11.96 23.01 -6.39
C GLY A 43 12.19 21.56 -5.96
N ILE A 44 11.56 21.13 -4.86
CA ILE A 44 11.66 19.75 -4.36
C ILE A 44 10.99 18.79 -5.36
N LYS A 45 9.79 19.13 -5.85
CA LYS A 45 9.09 18.33 -6.87
C LYS A 45 9.94 18.19 -8.12
N SER A 46 10.39 19.30 -8.70
CA SER A 46 11.18 19.29 -9.93
C SER A 46 12.47 18.51 -9.76
N SER A 47 13.14 18.65 -8.62
CA SER A 47 14.39 17.91 -8.36
C SER A 47 14.13 16.40 -8.25
N PHE A 48 13.16 15.97 -7.44
CA PHE A 48 12.79 14.55 -7.31
C PHE A 48 12.41 13.92 -8.65
N MET A 49 11.54 14.58 -9.40
CA MET A 49 11.07 14.08 -10.70
C MET A 49 12.21 13.99 -11.73
N SER A 50 13.16 14.93 -11.69
CA SER A 50 14.32 14.93 -12.57
C SER A 50 15.29 13.80 -12.21
N THR A 51 15.55 13.55 -10.93
CA THR A 51 16.37 12.43 -10.47
C THR A 51 15.78 11.09 -10.88
N VAL A 52 14.49 10.87 -10.62
CA VAL A 52 13.83 9.61 -10.98
C VAL A 52 13.79 9.40 -12.50
N ARG A 53 13.61 10.47 -13.28
CA ARG A 53 13.69 10.42 -14.75
C ARG A 53 15.10 10.07 -15.23
N GLY A 54 16.13 10.64 -14.59
CA GLY A 54 17.53 10.32 -14.86
C GLY A 54 17.78 8.83 -14.74
N ILE A 55 17.51 8.28 -13.55
CA ILE A 55 17.63 6.84 -13.24
C ILE A 55 16.92 5.96 -14.30
N LYS A 56 15.67 6.31 -14.65
CA LYS A 56 14.89 5.55 -15.62
C LYS A 56 15.50 5.53 -17.04
N THR A 57 16.15 6.62 -17.43
CA THR A 57 16.65 6.83 -18.79
C THR A 57 18.00 6.15 -18.99
N THR A 58 18.81 6.05 -17.94
CA THR A 58 20.11 5.36 -17.91
C THR A 58 19.98 3.95 -17.34
N LYS A 59 19.17 3.09 -17.98
CA LYS A 59 18.88 1.72 -17.52
C LYS A 59 20.10 0.81 -17.35
N GLU A 60 21.23 1.18 -17.93
CA GLU A 60 22.50 0.43 -17.84
C GLU A 60 23.27 0.73 -16.54
N ASP A 61 23.00 1.89 -15.93
CA ASP A 61 23.70 2.38 -14.74
C ASP A 61 22.91 2.15 -13.44
N TYR A 62 21.63 1.78 -13.53
CA TYR A 62 20.73 1.66 -12.39
C TYR A 62 19.85 0.42 -12.46
N GLU A 63 19.78 -0.28 -11.32
CA GLU A 63 19.04 -1.54 -11.23
C GLU A 63 17.63 -1.34 -10.65
N ILE A 64 16.89 -0.30 -11.06
CA ILE A 64 15.55 0.01 -10.52
C ILE A 64 14.42 -0.37 -11.48
N MET A 65 13.45 -1.14 -10.96
CA MET A 65 12.07 -1.14 -11.45
C MET A 65 11.23 -0.25 -10.54
N LEU A 66 10.79 0.91 -11.05
CA LEU A 66 9.95 1.82 -10.28
C LEU A 66 8.50 1.32 -10.34
N SER A 67 7.97 0.89 -9.20
CA SER A 67 6.54 0.60 -9.03
C SER A 67 6.02 1.42 -7.85
N GLY A 68 5.45 2.59 -8.14
CA GLY A 68 4.83 3.42 -7.11
C GLY A 68 3.52 2.81 -6.60
N PRO A 69 3.21 2.91 -5.30
CA PRO A 69 1.88 2.62 -4.81
C PRO A 69 0.90 3.67 -5.35
N LEU A 70 -0.17 3.19 -5.96
CA LEU A 70 -1.29 4.01 -6.36
C LEU A 70 -2.18 4.25 -5.15
N ILE A 71 -2.16 5.46 -4.62
CA ILE A 71 -3.13 5.87 -3.61
C ILE A 71 -4.38 6.39 -4.30
N GLN A 72 -5.47 5.71 -3.97
CA GLN A 72 -6.84 5.96 -4.34
C GLN A 72 -7.42 7.02 -3.38
N SER A 73 -7.66 8.22 -3.89
CA SER A 73 -8.80 9.06 -3.48
C SER A 73 -9.07 10.19 -4.47
N ASP A 74 -8.06 10.83 -5.07
CA ASP A 74 -8.29 12.10 -5.80
C ASP A 74 -7.77 12.14 -7.25
N LEU A 75 -7.52 10.99 -7.88
CA LEU A 75 -7.05 10.94 -9.28
C LEU A 75 -8.16 11.16 -10.33
N GLN A 76 -9.45 11.12 -9.96
CA GLN A 76 -10.53 11.37 -10.92
C GLN A 76 -10.51 12.80 -11.49
N HIS A 77 -10.07 13.78 -10.69
CA HIS A 77 -9.94 15.17 -11.12
C HIS A 77 -8.64 15.46 -11.89
N LEU A 78 -7.68 14.53 -11.86
CA LEU A 78 -6.34 14.69 -12.42
C LEU A 78 -6.15 14.02 -13.79
N ILE A 79 -7.08 13.17 -14.25
CA ILE A 79 -7.02 12.59 -15.60
C ILE A 79 -6.97 13.67 -16.71
N PRO A 80 -7.70 14.80 -16.61
CA PRO A 80 -7.56 15.89 -17.57
C PRO A 80 -6.24 16.66 -17.43
N GLU A 81 -5.73 16.82 -16.20
CA GLU A 81 -4.54 17.63 -15.91
C GLU A 81 -3.24 16.90 -16.27
N ILE A 82 -3.21 15.57 -16.12
CA ILE A 82 -2.14 14.68 -16.59
C ILE A 82 -2.03 14.71 -18.13
N LYS A 83 -3.14 14.94 -18.86
CA LYS A 83 -3.13 15.08 -20.33
C LYS A 83 -2.59 16.43 -20.81
N ASN A 84 -2.66 17.47 -19.99
CA ASN A 84 -2.22 18.83 -20.33
C ASN A 84 -0.81 19.17 -19.82
N LEU A 85 -0.23 18.33 -18.96
CA LEU A 85 1.18 18.41 -18.62
C LEU A 85 2.01 17.80 -19.76
N THR A 86 2.60 18.66 -20.57
CA THR A 86 3.71 18.34 -21.50
C THR A 86 4.96 17.77 -20.79
N THR A 87 4.85 17.41 -19.50
CA THR A 87 5.90 16.96 -18.60
C THR A 87 5.55 15.64 -17.89
N SER A 88 4.86 14.71 -18.56
CA SER A 88 4.66 13.35 -18.03
C SER A 88 6.02 12.67 -17.80
N SER A 89 6.42 12.58 -16.53
CA SER A 89 7.72 12.07 -16.09
C SER A 89 7.70 10.57 -15.77
N PHE A 90 6.50 10.00 -15.71
CA PHE A 90 6.27 8.58 -15.51
C PHE A 90 5.48 8.08 -16.71
N ASN A 91 6.01 7.08 -17.43
CA ASN A 91 5.12 6.21 -18.18
C ASN A 91 4.43 5.39 -17.11
N VAL A 92 3.30 5.88 -16.59
CA VAL A 92 2.43 5.07 -15.73
C VAL A 92 2.01 3.90 -16.60
N GLY A 93 2.59 2.72 -16.31
CA GLY A 93 2.39 1.52 -17.10
C GLY A 93 0.91 1.16 -17.15
N GLU A 94 0.28 1.07 -15.97
CA GLU A 94 -1.17 0.97 -15.79
C GLU A 94 -1.54 1.46 -14.38
N PRO A 95 -2.66 2.18 -14.18
CA PRO A 95 -3.16 2.48 -12.85
C PRO A 95 -3.77 1.22 -12.22
N PHE A 96 -3.25 0.82 -11.06
CA PHE A 96 -3.86 -0.18 -10.19
C PHE A 96 -4.79 0.51 -9.19
N TYR A 97 -6.04 0.07 -9.12
CA TYR A 97 -7.03 0.61 -8.19
C TYR A 97 -7.18 -0.33 -7.01
N ASN A 98 -7.09 0.20 -5.78
CA ASN A 98 -7.43 -0.56 -4.59
C ASN A 98 -8.96 -0.61 -4.40
N SER A 99 -9.67 -1.29 -5.31
CA SER A 99 -11.12 -1.43 -5.17
C SER A 99 -11.48 -2.08 -3.83
N ASN A 100 -12.62 -1.70 -3.26
CA ASN A 100 -13.21 -2.44 -2.15
C ASN A 100 -13.28 -3.94 -2.50
N LEU A 101 -13.09 -4.78 -1.47
CA LEU A 101 -13.17 -6.22 -1.59
C LEU A 101 -14.55 -6.63 -2.09
N THR A 102 -14.60 -7.59 -3.01
CA THR A 102 -15.86 -8.24 -3.36
C THR A 102 -16.37 -9.06 -2.18
N ARG A 103 -17.67 -9.41 -2.20
CA ARG A 103 -18.24 -10.31 -1.18
C ARG A 103 -17.46 -11.62 -1.05
N GLU A 104 -17.04 -12.19 -2.17
CA GLU A 104 -16.23 -13.41 -2.20
C GLU A 104 -14.84 -13.20 -1.56
N GLN A 105 -14.18 -12.08 -1.87
CA GLN A 105 -12.90 -11.75 -1.24
C GLN A 105 -13.05 -11.55 0.27
N VAL A 106 -14.12 -10.90 0.74
CA VAL A 106 -14.40 -10.78 2.19
C VAL A 106 -14.59 -12.15 2.83
N GLN A 107 -15.35 -13.04 2.20
CA GLN A 107 -15.55 -14.41 2.69
C GLN A 107 -14.22 -15.18 2.76
N ASN A 108 -13.36 -15.05 1.76
CA ASN A 108 -12.03 -15.69 1.76
C ASN A 108 -11.11 -15.12 2.86
N VAL A 109 -11.08 -13.80 3.04
CA VAL A 109 -10.31 -13.15 4.12
C VAL A 109 -10.77 -13.66 5.48
N PHE A 110 -12.08 -13.75 5.72
CA PHE A 110 -12.60 -14.26 6.98
C PHE A 110 -12.30 -15.74 7.17
N LYS A 111 -12.32 -16.55 6.12
CA LYS A 111 -11.93 -17.96 6.18
C LYS A 111 -10.49 -18.12 6.66
N GLU A 112 -9.55 -17.44 6.00
CA GLU A 112 -8.13 -17.47 6.40
C GLU A 112 -7.91 -16.95 7.82
N TYR A 113 -8.66 -15.91 8.20
CA TYR A 113 -8.56 -15.30 9.51
C TYR A 113 -9.14 -16.19 10.64
N MET A 114 -10.27 -16.87 10.39
CA MET A 114 -10.86 -17.83 11.33
C MET A 114 -9.94 -19.03 11.57
N ASP A 115 -9.32 -19.55 10.50
CA ASP A 115 -8.33 -20.62 10.59
C ASP A 115 -7.11 -20.19 11.42
N TYR A 116 -6.66 -18.95 11.26
CA TYR A 116 -5.52 -18.40 11.99
C TYR A 116 -5.81 -18.11 13.47
N GLU A 117 -6.94 -17.47 13.79
CA GLU A 117 -7.29 -17.11 15.17
C GLU A 117 -7.97 -18.25 15.94
N ILE A 118 -8.26 -19.37 15.26
CA ILE A 118 -8.97 -20.56 15.78
C ILE A 118 -10.33 -20.14 16.37
N VAL A 119 -11.14 -19.47 15.55
CA VAL A 119 -12.49 -19.03 15.90
C VAL A 119 -13.48 -19.43 14.83
N GLU A 120 -14.75 -19.54 15.20
CA GLU A 120 -15.85 -19.74 14.25
C GLU A 120 -16.73 -18.48 14.22
N ILE A 121 -16.96 -17.95 13.02
CA ILE A 121 -17.82 -16.79 12.78
C ILE A 121 -18.89 -17.21 11.78
N ASP A 122 -20.17 -17.02 12.14
CA ASP A 122 -21.29 -17.36 11.26
C ASP A 122 -21.17 -16.59 9.93
N SER A 123 -21.28 -17.31 8.81
CA SER A 123 -21.30 -16.74 7.47
C SER A 123 -22.28 -15.56 7.30
N LYS A 124 -23.40 -15.54 8.02
CA LYS A 124 -24.36 -14.43 8.03
C LYS A 124 -23.78 -13.16 8.64
N ILE A 125 -22.90 -13.28 9.63
CA ILE A 125 -22.19 -12.14 10.23
C ILE A 125 -21.19 -11.60 9.21
N ILE A 126 -20.46 -12.47 8.52
CA ILE A 126 -19.51 -12.08 7.47
C ILE A 126 -20.25 -11.35 6.33
N ASP A 127 -21.42 -11.83 5.95
CA ASP A 127 -22.29 -11.18 4.97
C ASP A 127 -22.80 -9.81 5.44
N ASP A 128 -23.22 -9.68 6.71
CA ASP A 128 -23.65 -8.41 7.29
C ASP A 128 -22.50 -7.39 7.32
N ILE A 129 -21.28 -7.84 7.65
CA ILE A 129 -20.06 -7.01 7.59
C ILE A 129 -19.84 -6.50 6.17
N TYR A 130 -19.92 -7.37 5.15
CA TYR A 130 -19.79 -6.94 3.76
C TYR A 130 -20.86 -5.90 3.41
N MET A 131 -22.13 -6.14 3.74
CA MET A 131 -23.24 -5.23 3.45
C MET A 131 -23.07 -3.85 4.10
N ARG A 132 -22.52 -3.79 5.32
CA ARG A 132 -22.32 -2.55 6.07
C ARG A 132 -21.06 -1.79 5.68
N THR A 133 -20.01 -2.50 5.29
CA THR A 133 -18.70 -1.91 4.96
C THR A 133 -18.54 -1.66 3.46
N ASN A 134 -19.44 -2.22 2.64
CA ASN A 134 -19.32 -2.27 1.19
C ASN A 134 -17.95 -2.83 0.75
N GLY A 135 -17.37 -3.76 1.51
CA GLY A 135 -16.07 -4.36 1.24
C GLY A 135 -14.85 -3.49 1.53
N HIS A 136 -14.99 -2.35 2.23
CA HIS A 136 -13.84 -1.52 2.58
C HIS A 136 -12.85 -2.30 3.46
N ALA A 137 -11.66 -2.61 2.93
CA ALA A 137 -10.71 -3.54 3.54
C ALA A 137 -10.36 -3.20 5.00
N GLY A 138 -10.11 -1.92 5.29
CA GLY A 138 -9.81 -1.48 6.66
C GLY A 138 -10.97 -1.69 7.65
N LEU A 139 -12.22 -1.52 7.20
CA LEU A 139 -13.39 -1.71 8.06
C LEU A 139 -13.70 -3.20 8.24
N VAL A 140 -13.57 -3.98 7.16
CA VAL A 140 -13.69 -5.44 7.18
C VAL A 140 -12.71 -6.05 8.19
N CYS A 141 -11.42 -5.68 8.11
CA CYS A 141 -10.40 -6.15 9.04
C CYS A 141 -10.66 -5.70 10.49
N LEU A 142 -11.12 -4.46 10.68
CA LEU A 142 -11.48 -3.95 12.01
C LEU A 142 -12.61 -4.77 12.64
N CYS A 143 -13.68 -5.06 11.89
CA CYS A 143 -14.79 -5.89 12.36
C CYS A 143 -14.30 -7.29 12.78
N GLY A 144 -13.48 -7.93 11.95
CA GLY A 144 -12.89 -9.23 12.28
C GLY A 144 -12.08 -9.19 13.57
N LYS A 145 -11.27 -8.15 13.78
CA LYS A 145 -10.46 -8.01 15.00
C LYS A 145 -11.33 -7.84 16.25
N VAL A 146 -12.35 -7.00 16.18
CA VAL A 146 -13.28 -6.75 17.29
C VAL A 146 -14.04 -8.02 17.67
N ILE A 147 -14.53 -8.79 16.70
CA ILE A 147 -15.26 -10.04 16.95
C ILE A 147 -14.38 -11.04 17.70
N VAL A 148 -13.14 -11.27 17.24
CA VAL A 148 -12.21 -12.20 17.89
C VAL A 148 -11.90 -11.79 19.32
N ILE A 149 -11.68 -10.50 19.56
CA ILE A 149 -11.44 -9.97 20.92
C ILE A 149 -12.65 -10.27 21.81
N GLN A 150 -13.87 -10.03 21.32
CA GLN A 150 -15.09 -10.25 22.10
C GLN A 150 -15.32 -11.73 22.40
N THR A 151 -15.09 -12.63 21.43
CA THR A 151 -15.21 -14.08 21.63
C THR A 151 -14.27 -14.55 22.74
N ARG A 152 -13.00 -14.12 22.71
CA ARG A 152 -12.01 -14.48 23.75
C ARG A 152 -12.37 -13.98 25.13
N ILE A 153 -12.85 -12.75 25.25
CA ILE A 153 -13.32 -12.19 26.52
C ILE A 153 -14.49 -13.02 27.07
N ASN A 154 -15.42 -13.44 26.21
CA ASN A 154 -16.56 -14.25 26.65
C ASN A 154 -16.14 -15.64 27.12
N ASP A 155 -15.19 -16.29 26.45
CA ASP A 155 -14.66 -17.60 26.85
C ASP A 155 -13.93 -17.54 28.19
N GLU A 156 -13.13 -16.49 28.43
CA GLU A 156 -12.49 -16.26 29.73
C GLU A 156 -13.54 -16.10 30.83
N ASN A 157 -14.59 -15.30 30.62
CA ASN A 157 -15.64 -15.09 31.62
C ASN A 157 -16.46 -16.36 31.93
N LEU A 158 -16.63 -17.28 30.97
CA LEU A 158 -17.25 -18.59 31.25
C LEU A 158 -16.37 -19.49 32.14
N SER A 159 -15.04 -19.37 32.04
CA SER A 159 -14.10 -20.17 32.84
C SER A 159 -14.03 -19.79 34.32
N PHE A 160 -14.59 -18.63 34.71
CA PHE A 160 -14.58 -18.12 36.09
C PHE A 160 -15.89 -18.27 36.87
N GLN A 161 -16.91 -18.95 36.32
CA GLN A 161 -18.15 -19.22 37.06
C GLN A 161 -17.91 -20.35 38.09
N PRO A 162 -18.04 -20.13 39.41
CA PRO A 162 -17.94 -21.21 40.40
C PRO A 162 -19.15 -22.14 40.28
N GLY A 163 -18.89 -23.44 40.23
CA GLY A 163 -19.92 -24.49 40.28
C GLY A 163 -20.56 -24.66 41.65
#